data_AF-A0A957P7F7-F1
#
_entry.id   AF-A0A957P7F7-F1
#
_cell.length_a   1.000
_cell.length_b   1.000
_cell.length_c   1.000
_cell.angle_alpha   90.00
_cell.angle_beta   90.00
_cell.angle_gamma   90.00
#
_symmetry.space_group_name_H-M   'P 1'
#
loop_
_entity.id
_entity.type
_entity.pdbx_description
1 polymer ?
#
loop_
_entity_poly.entity_id
_entity_poly.type
_entity_poly.pdbx_seq_one_letter_code
_entity_poly.pdbx_strand_id
1 'polypeptide(L)'
;MIKEMIRDDAAHQATDKKYLLNDVEVAKFIAYGYHIVDLDLPAEFNERIGAQLDALESNPGDAITEAIPELWQVLDHPAVRGALTSLLGHNYAVNSHRHWHCKLPDSPYMHWHQDSTNNRDIRINRFLGLYYPRTITPDMGPTVIVPGTHFRNAPTDRMATYTNIR
;
A
#
# COMPACT_ATOMS: atom_id res chain seq x y z
N MET A 1 5.80 0.21 -29.43
CA MET A 1 6.74 -0.67 -28.70
C MET A 1 7.14 0.05 -27.43
N ILE A 2 6.40 -0.16 -26.35
CA ILE A 2 6.76 0.37 -25.03
C ILE A 2 7.76 -0.66 -24.48
N LYS A 3 9.02 -0.25 -24.34
CA LYS A 3 9.97 -1.00 -23.53
C LYS A 3 9.47 -0.87 -22.10
N GLU A 4 8.85 -1.93 -21.57
CA GLU A 4 8.67 -2.06 -20.13
C GLU A 4 10.07 -2.05 -19.51
N MET A 5 10.41 -0.97 -18.83
CA MET A 5 11.62 -0.90 -18.01
C MET A 5 11.30 -1.62 -16.71
N ILE A 6 11.13 -2.94 -16.80
CA ILE A 6 11.18 -3.83 -15.64
C ILE A 6 12.59 -3.66 -15.09
N ARG A 7 12.71 -3.10 -13.89
CA ARG A 7 13.97 -3.11 -13.18
C ARG A 7 14.25 -4.57 -12.78
N ASP A 8 14.97 -5.28 -13.63
CA ASP A 8 15.55 -6.61 -13.38
C ASP A 8 16.72 -6.58 -12.36
N ASP A 9 16.85 -5.49 -11.59
CA ASP A 9 17.94 -5.27 -10.64
C ASP A 9 17.48 -5.38 -9.19
N ALA A 10 16.88 -6.51 -8.85
CA ALA A 10 17.01 -7.03 -7.50
C ALA A 10 17.64 -8.41 -7.61
N ALA A 11 18.98 -8.45 -7.55
CA ALA A 11 19.62 -9.54 -6.85
C ALA A 11 18.91 -9.62 -5.49
N HIS A 12 17.98 -10.55 -5.33
CA HIS A 12 17.16 -10.66 -4.13
C HIS A 12 18.11 -11.11 -3.02
N GLN A 13 18.67 -10.13 -2.32
CA GLN A 13 19.44 -10.35 -1.12
C GLN A 13 18.54 -11.13 -0.17
N ALA A 14 19.05 -12.21 0.39
CA ALA A 14 18.28 -13.08 1.26
C ALA A 14 17.65 -12.24 2.39
N THR A 15 16.31 -12.24 2.45
CA THR A 15 15.58 -11.50 3.48
C THR A 15 15.96 -12.05 4.86
N ASP A 16 16.46 -11.19 5.74
CA ASP A 16 16.79 -11.58 7.11
C ASP A 16 15.51 -12.08 7.81
N LYS A 17 15.60 -13.28 8.40
CA LYS A 17 14.47 -13.97 9.04
C LYS A 17 13.78 -13.11 10.09
N LYS A 18 14.50 -12.16 10.73
CA LYS A 18 13.91 -11.27 11.74
C LYS A 18 12.84 -10.33 11.18
N TYR A 19 12.82 -10.09 9.87
CA TYR A 19 11.81 -9.26 9.20
C TYR A 19 10.68 -10.07 8.56
N LEU A 20 10.78 -11.40 8.53
CA LEU A 20 9.71 -12.24 8.02
C LEU A 20 8.56 -12.29 9.02
N LEU A 21 7.33 -12.26 8.51
CA LEU A 21 6.13 -12.48 9.32
C LEU A 21 6.14 -13.90 9.89
N ASN A 22 5.71 -14.03 11.14
CA ASN A 22 5.45 -15.33 11.75
C ASN A 22 4.05 -15.86 11.37
N ASP A 23 3.77 -17.12 11.72
CA ASP A 23 2.52 -17.80 11.38
C ASP A 23 1.26 -17.07 11.87
N VAL A 24 1.32 -16.42 13.04
CA VAL A 24 0.19 -15.67 13.59
C VAL A 24 -0.08 -14.40 12.78
N GLU A 25 0.97 -13.71 12.35
CA GLU A 25 0.87 -12.52 11.51
C GLU A 25 0.34 -12.86 10.12
N VAL A 26 0.81 -13.95 9.53
CA VAL A 26 0.30 -14.48 8.25
C VAL A 26 -1.17 -14.88 8.39
N ALA A 27 -1.55 -15.59 9.45
CA ALA A 27 -2.94 -15.97 9.70
C ALA A 27 -3.86 -14.74 9.87
N LYS A 28 -3.39 -13.70 10.58
CA LYS A 28 -4.12 -12.43 10.71
C LYS A 28 -4.28 -11.73 9.37
N PHE A 29 -3.25 -11.69 8.54
CA PHE A 29 -3.35 -11.12 7.20
C PHE A 29 -4.39 -11.88 6.36
N ILE A 30 -4.36 -13.22 6.39
CA ILE A 30 -5.34 -14.04 5.67
C ILE A 30 -6.76 -13.76 6.16
N ALA A 31 -6.98 -13.69 7.48
CA ALA A 31 -8.30 -13.48 8.07
C ALA A 31 -8.84 -12.06 7.86
N TYR A 32 -8.00 -11.04 8.04
CA TYR A 32 -8.42 -9.64 8.06
C TYR A 32 -8.18 -8.89 6.75
N GLY A 33 -7.29 -9.38 5.89
CA GLY A 33 -7.01 -8.78 4.57
C GLY A 33 -6.05 -7.60 4.59
N TYR A 34 -5.39 -7.34 5.73
CA TYR A 34 -4.39 -6.28 5.84
C TYR A 34 -3.32 -6.64 6.89
N HIS A 35 -2.17 -5.97 6.78
CA HIS A 35 -1.09 -6.02 7.76
C HIS A 35 -0.46 -4.63 7.84
N ILE A 36 -0.17 -4.16 9.04
CA ILE A 36 0.48 -2.87 9.28
C ILE A 36 1.95 -3.14 9.51
N VAL A 37 2.81 -2.53 8.70
CA VAL A 37 4.26 -2.59 8.87
C VAL A 37 4.70 -1.32 9.59
N ASP A 38 5.26 -1.47 10.79
CA ASP A 38 5.93 -0.38 11.48
C ASP A 38 7.36 -0.24 10.95
N LEU A 39 7.73 0.97 10.55
CA LEU A 39 9.03 1.25 9.96
C LEU A 39 9.83 2.09 10.94
N ASP A 40 11.03 1.63 11.30
CA ASP A 40 12.00 2.37 12.10
C ASP A 40 12.74 3.42 11.25
N LEU A 41 11.99 4.15 10.41
CA LEU A 41 12.49 5.26 9.64
C LEU A 41 12.64 6.50 10.54
N PRO A 42 13.72 7.29 10.40
CA PRO A 42 13.87 8.53 11.17
C PRO A 42 12.73 9.50 10.89
N ALA A 43 12.30 10.25 11.91
CA ALA A 43 11.23 11.24 11.76
C ALA A 43 11.55 12.26 10.64
N GLU A 44 12.81 12.70 10.55
CA GLU A 44 13.24 13.60 9.47
C GLU A 44 13.11 13.01 8.07
N PHE A 45 13.10 11.67 7.91
CA PHE A 45 12.87 11.04 6.62
C PHE A 45 11.42 11.25 6.18
N ASN A 46 10.47 10.96 7.06
CA ASN A 46 9.04 11.15 6.80
C ASN A 46 8.71 12.63 6.54
N GLU A 47 9.30 13.55 7.33
CA GLU A 47 9.15 14.99 7.14
C GLU A 47 9.67 15.47 5.78
N ARG A 48 10.83 14.98 5.34
CA ARG A 48 11.38 15.30 4.01
C ARG A 48 10.48 14.80 2.89
N ILE A 49 9.98 13.57 2.96
CA ILE A 49 9.03 13.05 1.96
C ILE A 49 7.76 13.91 1.95
N GLY A 50 7.22 14.23 3.12
CA GLY A 50 6.05 15.10 3.26
C GLY A 50 6.27 16.46 2.60
N ALA A 51 7.40 17.12 2.88
CA ALA A 51 7.73 18.41 2.28
C ALA A 51 7.91 18.34 0.76
N GLN A 52 8.50 17.26 0.23
CA GLN A 52 8.62 17.05 -1.22
C GLN A 52 7.25 16.85 -1.88
N LEU A 53 6.34 16.09 -1.25
CA LEU A 53 4.97 15.93 -1.73
C LEU A 53 4.21 17.26 -1.73
N ASP A 54 4.32 18.03 -0.65
CA ASP A 54 3.67 19.34 -0.52
C ASP A 54 4.17 20.36 -1.56
N ALA A 55 5.39 20.19 -2.06
CA ALA A 55 6.00 21.05 -3.09
C ALA A 55 5.59 20.68 -4.53
N LEU A 56 4.91 19.55 -4.76
CA LEU A 56 4.46 19.17 -6.10
C LEU A 56 3.27 20.03 -6.54
N GLU A 57 3.38 20.66 -7.71
CA GLU A 57 2.30 21.48 -8.29
C GLU A 57 1.06 20.65 -8.67
N SER A 58 1.27 19.37 -9.01
CA SER A 58 0.21 18.44 -9.36
C SER A 58 0.64 17.01 -9.09
N ASN A 59 -0.32 16.10 -9.07
CA ASN A 59 -0.04 14.68 -8.85
C ASN A 59 0.65 14.07 -10.09
N PRO A 60 1.88 13.53 -9.95
CA PRO A 60 2.63 12.96 -11.07
C PRO A 60 2.12 11.58 -11.51
N GLY A 61 1.12 11.02 -10.83
CA GLY A 61 0.60 9.68 -11.08
C GLY A 61 1.66 8.60 -10.86
N ASP A 62 1.76 7.68 -11.81
CA ASP A 62 2.69 6.54 -11.75
C ASP A 62 4.17 6.98 -11.69
N ALA A 63 4.47 8.25 -12.04
CA ALA A 63 5.80 8.84 -12.01
C ALA A 63 6.21 9.37 -10.61
N ILE A 64 5.46 9.07 -9.55
CA ILE A 64 5.75 9.60 -8.20
C ILE A 64 7.12 9.17 -7.66
N THR A 65 7.59 7.98 -8.01
CA THR A 65 8.90 7.47 -7.64
C THR A 65 10.06 8.09 -8.42
N GLU A 66 9.75 8.71 -9.56
CA GLU A 66 10.67 9.48 -10.38
C GLU A 66 10.71 10.93 -9.87
N ALA A 67 9.56 11.46 -9.45
CA ALA A 67 9.44 12.78 -8.82
C ALA A 67 10.07 12.80 -7.41
N ILE A 68 9.92 11.73 -6.62
CA ILE A 68 10.46 11.57 -5.27
C ILE A 68 11.15 10.19 -5.16
N PRO A 69 12.42 10.07 -5.62
CA PRO A 69 13.17 8.81 -5.62
C PRO A 69 13.35 8.16 -4.25
N GLU A 70 13.35 8.94 -3.16
CA GLU A 70 13.49 8.44 -1.80
C GLU A 70 12.33 7.51 -1.37
N LEU A 71 11.18 7.55 -2.05
CA LEU A 71 10.09 6.59 -1.83
C LEU A 71 10.52 5.14 -2.07
N TRP A 72 11.55 4.90 -2.89
CA TRP A 72 12.14 3.57 -3.04
C TRP A 72 12.71 3.03 -1.73
N GLN A 73 13.22 3.89 -0.84
CA GLN A 73 13.76 3.46 0.46
C GLN A 73 12.67 2.87 1.37
N VAL A 74 11.42 3.32 1.21
CA VAL A 74 10.26 2.73 1.91
C VAL A 74 9.98 1.33 1.38
N LEU A 75 9.92 1.16 0.05
CA LEU A 75 9.67 -0.13 -0.58
C LEU A 75 10.80 -1.15 -0.34
N ASP A 76 12.04 -0.66 -0.31
CA ASP A 76 13.23 -1.47 -0.05
C ASP A 76 13.51 -1.69 1.43
N HIS A 77 12.73 -1.07 2.33
CA HIS A 77 12.88 -1.24 3.76
C HIS A 77 12.79 -2.74 4.13
N PRO A 78 13.72 -3.27 4.95
CA PRO A 78 13.75 -4.71 5.24
C PRO A 78 12.44 -5.25 5.82
N ALA A 79 11.73 -4.47 6.66
CA ALA A 79 10.43 -4.86 7.19
C ALA A 79 9.33 -4.95 6.10
N VAL A 80 9.35 -4.06 5.11
CA VAL A 80 8.41 -4.10 3.98
C VAL A 80 8.72 -5.29 3.08
N ARG A 81 10.00 -5.45 2.70
CA ARG A 81 10.44 -6.61 1.90
C ARG A 81 10.16 -7.93 2.62
N GLY A 82 10.33 -7.97 3.94
CA GLY A 82 10.01 -9.09 4.81
C GLY A 82 8.55 -9.48 4.77
N ALA A 83 7.65 -8.51 5.01
CA ALA A 83 6.21 -8.71 4.91
C ALA A 83 5.78 -9.19 3.52
N LEU A 84 6.26 -8.55 2.45
CA LEU A 84 5.95 -8.93 1.07
C LEU A 84 6.48 -10.33 0.73
N THR A 85 7.70 -10.66 1.16
CA THR A 85 8.30 -11.99 0.97
C THR A 85 7.50 -13.07 1.67
N SER A 86 7.08 -12.86 2.92
CA SER A 86 6.26 -13.83 3.66
C SER A 86 4.91 -14.11 3.01
N LEU A 87 4.34 -13.12 2.31
CA LEU A 87 2.98 -13.19 1.79
C LEU A 87 2.90 -13.52 0.28
N LEU A 88 3.86 -13.05 -0.53
CA LEU A 88 3.92 -13.25 -1.99
C LEU A 88 5.03 -14.22 -2.43
N GLY A 89 5.93 -14.60 -1.52
CA GLY A 89 7.16 -15.32 -1.83
C GLY A 89 8.28 -14.40 -2.32
N HIS A 90 9.43 -15.00 -2.60
CA HIS A 90 10.67 -14.25 -2.92
C HIS A 90 10.68 -13.56 -4.30
N ASN A 91 9.74 -13.88 -5.19
CA ASN A 91 9.77 -13.45 -6.60
C ASN A 91 8.63 -12.48 -6.94
N TYR A 92 8.29 -11.57 -6.01
CA TYR A 92 7.28 -10.55 -6.29
C TYR A 92 7.89 -9.41 -7.14
N ALA A 93 7.02 -8.73 -7.89
CA ALA A 93 7.38 -7.53 -8.64
C ALA A 93 6.57 -6.34 -8.14
N VAL A 94 7.18 -5.15 -8.16
CA VAL A 94 6.49 -3.90 -7.86
C VAL A 94 5.77 -3.43 -9.12
N ASN A 95 4.45 -3.28 -9.06
CA ASN A 95 3.65 -2.74 -10.16
C ASN A 95 4.03 -1.26 -10.42
N SER A 96 3.94 -0.82 -11.68
CA SER A 96 4.15 0.59 -12.04
C SER A 96 3.08 1.51 -11.47
N HIS A 97 1.88 0.99 -11.21
CA HIS A 97 0.79 1.82 -10.72
C HIS A 97 1.08 2.39 -9.33
N ARG A 98 1.13 3.72 -9.24
CA ARG A 98 1.40 4.47 -8.01
C ARG A 98 0.61 5.77 -8.05
N HIS A 99 0.18 6.24 -6.89
CA HIS A 99 -0.60 7.47 -6.84
C HIS A 99 -0.45 8.19 -5.51
N TRP A 100 -0.27 9.51 -5.57
CA TRP A 100 -0.27 10.36 -4.38
C TRP A 100 -1.70 10.83 -4.06
N HIS A 101 -2.34 10.17 -3.11
CA HIS A 101 -3.70 10.54 -2.69
C HIS A 101 -3.66 11.69 -1.67
N CYS A 102 -3.60 12.94 -2.17
CA CYS A 102 -3.79 14.14 -1.34
C CYS A 102 -5.24 14.61 -1.37
N LYS A 103 -5.84 14.80 -0.18
CA LYS A 103 -7.20 15.29 -0.01
C LYS A 103 -7.15 16.54 0.85
N LEU A 104 -7.71 17.64 0.33
CA LEU A 104 -7.83 18.88 1.08
C LEU A 104 -8.92 18.76 2.16
N PRO A 105 -8.85 19.56 3.23
CA PRO A 105 -9.95 19.72 4.17
C PRO A 105 -11.27 19.98 3.45
N ASP A 106 -12.36 19.48 4.03
CA ASP A 106 -13.74 19.60 3.51
C ASP A 106 -13.99 18.95 2.13
N SER A 107 -13.05 18.16 1.61
CA SER A 107 -13.26 17.41 0.38
C SER A 107 -14.18 16.20 0.60
N PRO A 108 -14.97 15.78 -0.42
CA PRO A 108 -15.85 14.61 -0.30
C PRO A 108 -15.08 13.33 0.02
N TYR A 109 -15.71 12.42 0.76
CA TYR A 109 -15.16 11.09 1.04
C TYR A 109 -15.09 10.21 -0.22
N MET A 110 -14.22 9.21 -0.21
CA MET A 110 -14.22 8.16 -1.23
C MET A 110 -15.30 7.11 -0.90
N HIS A 111 -16.09 6.72 -1.90
CA HIS A 111 -17.04 5.64 -1.73
C HIS A 111 -16.33 4.31 -1.47
N TRP A 112 -17.01 3.40 -0.76
CA TRP A 112 -16.55 2.02 -0.62
C TRP A 112 -16.31 1.39 -1.97
N HIS A 113 -15.11 0.85 -2.14
CA HIS A 113 -14.70 0.10 -3.32
C HIS A 113 -13.69 -0.96 -2.89
N GLN A 114 -13.42 -1.88 -3.81
CA GLN A 114 -12.22 -2.70 -3.76
C GLN A 114 -11.38 -2.31 -4.97
N ASP A 115 -10.07 -2.28 -4.80
CA ASP A 115 -9.18 -2.02 -5.92
C ASP A 115 -9.17 -3.16 -6.94
N SER A 116 -8.72 -2.83 -8.15
CA SER A 116 -8.77 -3.71 -9.33
C SER A 116 -10.20 -4.03 -9.81
N THR A 117 -10.32 -5.00 -10.72
CA THR A 117 -11.61 -5.47 -11.24
C THR A 117 -12.36 -6.25 -10.15
N ASN A 118 -13.69 -6.22 -10.10
CA ASN A 118 -14.50 -7.04 -9.19
C ASN A 118 -14.47 -8.56 -9.51
N ASN A 119 -13.47 -9.06 -10.23
CA ASN A 119 -13.27 -10.48 -10.48
C ASN A 119 -12.27 -11.03 -9.47
N ARG A 120 -12.78 -11.77 -8.47
CA ARG A 120 -11.95 -12.30 -7.37
C ARG A 120 -11.60 -13.76 -7.66
N ASP A 121 -10.32 -14.01 -7.91
CA ASP A 121 -9.69 -15.33 -7.77
C ASP A 121 -9.50 -15.61 -6.27
N ILE A 122 -9.55 -16.88 -5.85
CA ILE A 122 -9.19 -17.30 -4.49
C ILE A 122 -7.71 -17.02 -4.17
N ARG A 123 -6.89 -16.81 -5.21
CA ARG A 123 -5.48 -16.45 -5.06
C ARG A 123 -5.30 -14.96 -4.81
N ILE A 124 -4.76 -14.63 -3.65
CA ILE A 124 -4.30 -13.27 -3.34
C ILE A 124 -2.87 -13.13 -3.89
N ASN A 125 -2.72 -12.43 -5.02
CA ASN A 125 -1.44 -12.33 -5.75
C ASN A 125 -0.99 -10.88 -6.03
N ARG A 126 -1.73 -9.90 -5.52
CA ARG A 126 -1.44 -8.46 -5.64
C ARG A 126 -1.85 -7.77 -4.36
N PHE A 127 -1.00 -6.88 -3.86
CA PHE A 127 -1.30 -6.05 -2.71
C PHE A 127 -1.23 -4.58 -3.08
N LEU A 128 -2.03 -3.79 -2.36
CA LEU A 128 -1.89 -2.34 -2.31
C LEU A 128 -1.06 -1.98 -1.08
N GLY A 129 0.01 -1.21 -1.27
CA GLY A 129 0.76 -0.59 -0.19
C GLY A 129 0.27 0.84 0.03
N LEU A 130 0.04 1.22 1.29
CA LEU A 130 -0.32 2.57 1.68
C LEU A 130 0.76 3.09 2.63
N TYR A 131 1.40 4.20 2.26
CA TYR A 131 2.44 4.84 3.05
C TYR A 131 2.01 6.25 3.44
N TYR A 132 2.11 6.56 4.73
CA TYR A 132 1.70 7.82 5.31
C TYR A 132 2.93 8.54 5.88
N PRO A 133 3.53 9.51 5.17
CA PRO A 133 4.70 10.25 5.64
C PRO A 133 4.37 11.29 6.72
N ARG A 134 3.09 11.39 7.11
CA ARG A 134 2.59 12.31 8.14
C ARG A 134 1.68 11.53 9.09
N THR A 135 1.58 12.00 10.33
CA THR A 135 0.56 11.53 11.26
C THR A 135 -0.83 11.81 10.69
N ILE A 136 -1.69 10.78 10.65
CA ILE A 136 -3.08 10.91 10.25
C ILE A 136 -3.95 10.77 11.49
N THR A 137 -4.81 11.75 11.74
CA THR A 137 -5.78 11.73 12.83
C THR A 137 -7.18 11.33 12.33
N PRO A 138 -8.09 10.86 13.20
CA PRO A 138 -9.43 10.46 12.79
C PRO A 138 -10.25 11.55 12.08
N ASP A 139 -10.03 12.82 12.43
CA ASP A 139 -10.72 13.98 11.84
C ASP A 139 -10.22 14.36 10.44
N MET A 140 -9.06 13.85 10.00
CA MET A 140 -8.52 14.07 8.64
C MET A 140 -9.15 13.18 7.58
N GLY A 141 -10.06 12.26 7.94
CA GLY A 141 -10.65 11.29 7.03
C GLY A 141 -9.65 10.21 6.59
N PRO A 142 -9.13 9.39 7.53
CA PRO A 142 -8.17 8.34 7.21
C PRO A 142 -8.75 7.29 6.25
N THR A 143 -7.88 6.50 5.63
CA THR A 143 -8.31 5.29 4.94
C THR A 143 -8.96 4.34 5.93
N VAL A 144 -10.20 3.94 5.64
CA VAL A 144 -10.92 2.94 6.42
C VAL A 144 -11.00 1.64 5.61
N ILE A 145 -10.73 0.53 6.28
CA ILE A 145 -10.83 -0.81 5.72
C ILE A 145 -11.88 -1.60 6.50
N VAL A 146 -12.59 -2.51 5.81
CA VAL A 146 -13.49 -3.47 6.47
C VAL A 146 -12.79 -4.83 6.48
N PRO A 147 -12.33 -5.33 7.64
CA PRO A 147 -11.60 -6.58 7.71
C PRO A 147 -12.38 -7.77 7.11
N GLY A 148 -11.66 -8.67 6.43
CA GLY A 148 -12.21 -9.90 5.84
C GLY A 148 -13.00 -9.71 4.55
N THR A 149 -13.14 -8.47 4.06
CA THR A 149 -13.92 -8.21 2.83
C THR A 149 -13.19 -8.51 1.54
N HIS A 150 -11.88 -8.79 1.57
CA HIS A 150 -11.09 -9.20 0.40
C HIS A 150 -11.54 -10.52 -0.23
N PHE A 151 -12.19 -11.41 0.54
CA PHE A 151 -12.82 -12.63 0.00
C PHE A 151 -14.20 -12.42 -0.60
N ARG A 152 -14.80 -11.24 -0.41
CA ARG A 152 -16.14 -10.96 -0.94
C ARG A 152 -16.05 -10.59 -2.41
N ASN A 153 -16.66 -11.42 -3.25
CA ASN A 153 -16.98 -11.09 -4.62
C ASN A 153 -18.36 -10.42 -4.67
N ALA A 154 -18.39 -9.11 -4.41
CA ALA A 154 -19.61 -8.32 -4.44
C ALA A 154 -19.40 -7.12 -5.38
N PRO A 155 -20.38 -6.79 -6.22
CA PRO A 155 -20.31 -5.57 -7.01
C PRO A 155 -20.31 -4.34 -6.09
N THR A 156 -19.66 -3.27 -6.55
CA THR A 156 -19.38 -2.05 -5.77
C THR A 156 -20.64 -1.41 -5.20
N ASP A 157 -21.76 -1.49 -5.91
CA ASP A 157 -23.08 -1.01 -5.46
C ASP A 157 -23.56 -1.69 -4.17
N ARG A 158 -23.25 -2.97 -3.98
CA ARG A 158 -23.59 -3.71 -2.75
C ARG A 158 -22.69 -3.35 -1.55
N MET A 159 -21.51 -2.78 -1.80
CA MET A 159 -20.60 -2.30 -0.76
C MET A 159 -21.05 -0.95 -0.15
N ALA A 160 -21.96 -0.22 -0.81
CA ALA A 160 -22.50 1.05 -0.31
C ALA A 160 -23.14 0.91 1.09
N THR A 161 -23.60 -0.29 1.45
CA THR A 161 -24.22 -0.59 2.75
C THR A 161 -23.21 -0.70 3.92
N TYR A 162 -21.90 -0.75 3.66
CA TYR A 162 -20.88 -0.72 4.72
C TYR A 162 -20.88 0.60 5.49
N THR A 163 -21.51 1.64 4.96
CA THR A 163 -21.77 2.92 5.63
C THR A 163 -22.65 2.81 6.89
N ASN A 164 -23.34 1.68 7.09
CA ASN A 164 -24.25 1.46 8.22
C ASN A 164 -23.62 0.71 9.41
N ILE A 165 -22.34 0.34 9.33
CA ILE A 165 -21.65 -0.27 10.47
C ILE A 165 -21.19 0.87 11.39
N ARG A 166 -21.92 1.05 12.49
CA ARG A 166 -21.54 1.93 13.61
C ARG A 166 -20.65 1.18 14.59
#